data_AF-A0A5M6IJH2-F1
#
_entry.id   AF-A0A5M6IJH2-F1
#
_cell.length_a   1.000
_cell.length_b   1.000
_cell.length_c   1.000
_cell.angle_alpha   90.00
_cell.angle_beta   90.00
_cell.angle_gamma   90.00
#
_symmetry.space_group_name_H-M   'P 1'
#
loop_
_entity.id
_entity.type
_entity.pdbx_description
1 polymer ?
#
loop_
_entity_poly.entity_id
_entity_poly.type
_entity_poly.pdbx_seq_one_letter_code
_entity_poly.pdbx_strand_id
1 'polypeptide(L)'
;RELAAYTAEVLGILEETSPDRIVLIQCDTAVRRVEDLRPGEGFDSIEVEGRGGTKFQPAFDWIAANLPQAAAIVYATDLAAADEPVDPGIPTIWLTPTRGRSTGFGEVVTLDLA
;
A
#
# COMPACT_ATOMS: atom_id res chain seq x y z
N ARG A 1 -4.51 -13.88 7.10
CA ARG A 1 -4.53 -13.38 8.49
C ARG A 1 -3.85 -12.01 8.55
N GLU A 2 -2.64 -11.88 8.02
CA GLU A 2 -1.95 -10.58 7.90
C GLU A 2 -2.66 -9.61 6.95
N LEU A 3 -3.10 -10.07 5.76
CA LEU A 3 -3.85 -9.25 4.81
C LEU A 3 -5.07 -8.56 5.44
N ALA A 4 -5.90 -9.30 6.17
CA ALA A 4 -7.09 -8.75 6.81
C ALA A 4 -6.75 -7.70 7.88
N ALA A 5 -5.61 -7.84 8.56
CA ALA A 5 -5.15 -6.85 9.52
C ALA A 5 -4.65 -5.57 8.82
N TYR A 6 -3.88 -5.69 7.72
CA TYR A 6 -3.54 -4.53 6.90
C TYR A 6 -4.78 -3.83 6.36
N THR A 7 -5.76 -4.59 5.89
CA THR A 7 -7.03 -4.05 5.38
C THR A 7 -7.78 -3.30 6.47
N ALA A 8 -7.93 -3.87 7.67
CA ALA A 8 -8.64 -3.22 8.77
C ALA A 8 -7.98 -1.91 9.22
N GLU A 9 -6.65 -1.89 9.34
CA GLU A 9 -5.89 -0.69 9.72
C GLU A 9 -5.96 0.39 8.65
N VAL A 10 -5.79 0.02 7.37
CA VAL A 10 -5.97 0.94 6.25
C VAL A 10 -7.39 1.50 6.27
N LEU A 11 -8.43 0.67 6.46
CA LEU A 11 -9.81 1.14 6.57
C LEU A 11 -10.03 2.10 7.75
N GLY A 12 -9.43 1.84 8.91
CA GLY A 12 -9.48 2.75 10.06
C GLY A 12 -8.90 4.13 9.72
N ILE A 13 -7.73 4.17 9.08
CA ILE A 13 -7.12 5.43 8.61
C ILE A 13 -8.04 6.13 7.60
N LEU A 14 -8.66 5.38 6.70
CA LEU A 14 -9.55 5.93 5.68
C LEU A 14 -10.83 6.54 6.29
N GLU A 15 -11.41 5.88 7.28
CA GLU A 15 -12.58 6.40 8.01
C GLU A 15 -12.25 7.68 8.78
N GLU A 16 -11.10 7.73 9.45
CA GLU A 16 -10.68 8.90 10.24
C GLU A 16 -10.27 10.09 9.36
N THR A 17 -9.60 9.84 8.24
CA THR A 17 -9.05 10.90 7.37
C THR A 17 -10.03 11.40 6.31
N SER A 18 -11.08 10.62 5.99
CA SER A 18 -12.12 10.98 5.02
C SER A 18 -11.59 11.56 3.69
N PRO A 19 -10.71 10.85 2.97
CA PRO A 19 -10.15 11.34 1.71
C PRO A 19 -11.21 11.41 0.60
N ASP A 20 -11.10 12.40 -0.28
CA ASP A 20 -12.02 12.59 -1.42
C ASP A 20 -11.97 11.45 -2.45
N ARG A 21 -10.83 10.75 -2.54
CA ARG A 21 -10.61 9.62 -3.46
C ARG A 21 -9.59 8.65 -2.88
N ILE A 22 -9.86 7.36 -3.01
CA ILE A 22 -8.95 6.29 -2.61
C ILE A 22 -8.73 5.39 -3.82
N VAL A 23 -7.48 4.98 -4.06
CA VAL A 23 -7.13 4.03 -5.10
C VAL A 23 -6.37 2.86 -4.48
N LEU A 24 -6.97 1.67 -4.49
CA LEU A 24 -6.31 0.44 -4.03
C LEU A 24 -5.58 -0.20 -5.19
N ILE A 25 -4.29 -0.46 -4.99
CA ILE A 25 -3.42 -1.06 -5.99
C ILE A 25 -2.88 -2.36 -5.41
N GLN A 26 -3.14 -3.47 -6.11
CA GLN A 26 -2.50 -4.75 -5.81
C GLN A 26 -1.31 -4.94 -6.75
N CYS A 27 -0.14 -5.21 -6.17
CA CYS A 27 1.10 -5.38 -6.91
C CYS A 27 1.91 -6.54 -6.33
N ASP A 28 2.42 -7.41 -7.20
CA ASP A 28 3.41 -8.42 -6.85
C ASP A 28 4.77 -8.08 -7.51
N THR A 29 5.11 -8.72 -8.63
CA THR A 29 6.17 -8.32 -9.56
C THR A 29 5.71 -7.31 -10.61
N ALA A 30 4.39 -7.10 -10.72
CA ALA A 30 3.75 -6.07 -11.54
C ALA A 30 2.40 -5.68 -10.92
N VAL A 31 1.85 -4.53 -11.33
CA VAL A 31 0.47 -4.14 -10.95
C VAL A 31 -0.51 -5.17 -11.52
N ARG A 32 -1.34 -5.74 -10.64
CA ARG A 32 -2.33 -6.77 -10.95
C ARG A 32 -3.73 -6.20 -11.06
N ARG A 33 -4.09 -5.36 -10.10
CA ARG A 33 -5.44 -4.82 -9.97
C ARG A 33 -5.37 -3.41 -9.41
N VAL A 34 -6.26 -2.56 -9.91
CA VAL A 34 -6.43 -1.17 -9.47
C VAL A 34 -7.92 -0.93 -9.30
N GLU A 35 -8.30 -0.40 -8.15
CA GLU A 35 -9.70 -0.14 -7.81
C GLU A 35 -9.83 1.27 -7.25
N ASP A 36 -10.72 2.06 -7.84
CA ASP A 36 -11.16 3.34 -7.28
C ASP A 36 -12.24 3.06 -6.24
N LEU A 37 -12.03 3.55 -5.03
CA LEU A 37 -12.88 3.28 -3.88
C LEU A 37 -13.51 4.57 -3.44
N ARG A 38 -14.85 4.56 -3.35
CA ARG A 38 -15.60 5.76 -3.00
C ARG A 38 -15.94 5.77 -1.51
N PRO A 39 -15.97 6.95 -0.87
CA PRO A 39 -16.50 7.08 0.48
C PRO A 39 -17.89 6.46 0.59
N GLY A 40 -18.06 5.52 1.53
CA GLY A 40 -19.33 4.81 1.76
C GLY A 40 -19.52 3.50 0.98
N GLU A 41 -18.60 3.11 0.10
CA GLU A 41 -18.54 1.75 -0.45
C GLU A 41 -17.86 0.81 0.57
N GLY A 42 -18.56 -0.24 0.99
CA GLY A 42 -18.04 -1.23 1.92
C GLY A 42 -16.94 -2.08 1.29
N PHE A 43 -15.83 -2.25 2.01
CA PHE A 43 -14.70 -3.08 1.60
C PHE A 43 -14.83 -4.47 2.22
N ASP A 44 -15.80 -5.25 1.75
CA ASP A 44 -16.14 -6.51 2.43
C ASP A 44 -15.06 -7.59 2.26
N SER A 45 -14.20 -7.49 1.23
CA SER A 45 -13.04 -8.36 1.05
C SER A 45 -12.08 -7.86 -0.01
N ILE A 46 -10.78 -7.76 0.30
CA ILE A 46 -9.70 -7.64 -0.69
C ILE A 46 -9.28 -9.04 -1.11
N GLU A 47 -9.60 -9.44 -2.34
CA GLU A 47 -9.07 -10.68 -2.94
C GLU A 47 -7.65 -10.41 -3.45
N VAL A 48 -6.66 -11.06 -2.85
CA VAL A 48 -5.25 -10.92 -3.29
C VAL A 48 -4.97 -11.78 -4.51
N GLU A 49 -4.49 -11.12 -5.55
CA GLU A 49 -4.05 -11.76 -6.79
C GLU A 49 -2.51 -11.78 -6.88
N GLY A 50 -1.92 -12.97 -7.11
CA GLY A 50 -0.47 -13.13 -7.37
C GLY A 50 0.31 -13.90 -6.30
N ARG A 51 1.39 -14.60 -6.72
CA ARG A 51 2.35 -15.34 -5.85
C ARG A 51 3.77 -15.42 -6.46
N GLY A 52 4.11 -14.56 -7.42
CA GLY A 52 5.32 -14.69 -8.26
C GLY A 52 6.61 -14.11 -7.70
N GLY A 53 6.61 -13.66 -6.43
CA GLY A 53 7.64 -12.79 -5.85
C GLY A 53 7.16 -11.35 -5.71
N THR A 54 8.01 -10.48 -5.20
CA THR A 54 7.65 -9.10 -4.86
C THR A 54 8.65 -8.12 -5.43
N LYS A 55 8.14 -7.12 -6.14
CA LYS A 55 8.85 -5.90 -6.53
C LYS A 55 8.01 -4.69 -6.10
N PHE A 56 8.65 -3.68 -5.54
CA PHE A 56 7.98 -2.47 -5.10
C PHE A 56 7.89 -1.42 -6.20
N GLN A 57 8.92 -1.30 -7.05
CA GLN A 57 9.00 -0.27 -8.09
C GLN A 57 7.78 -0.23 -9.04
N PRO A 58 7.18 -1.36 -9.49
CA PRO A 58 6.07 -1.33 -10.44
C PRO A 58 4.83 -0.57 -9.94
N ALA A 59 4.54 -0.63 -8.64
CA ALA A 59 3.44 0.13 -8.05
C ALA A 59 3.74 1.63 -8.04
N PHE A 60 4.97 2.03 -7.67
CA PHE A 60 5.38 3.43 -7.69
C PHE A 60 5.37 4.02 -9.11
N ASP A 61 5.87 3.28 -10.10
CA ASP A 61 5.85 3.70 -11.51
C ASP A 61 4.41 3.95 -11.98
N TRP A 62 3.49 3.06 -11.61
CA TRP A 62 2.08 3.21 -11.95
C TRP A 62 1.46 4.42 -11.28
N ILE A 63 1.74 4.65 -9.99
CA ILE A 63 1.24 5.82 -9.24
C ILE A 63 1.77 7.11 -9.86
N ALA A 64 3.07 7.20 -10.15
CA ALA A 64 3.67 8.38 -10.76
C ALA A 64 3.05 8.71 -12.12
N ALA A 65 2.71 7.69 -12.92
CA ALA A 65 2.11 7.87 -14.24
C ALA A 65 0.61 8.25 -14.19
N ASN A 66 -0.15 7.70 -13.23
CA ASN A 66 -1.62 7.78 -13.25
C ASN A 66 -2.20 8.68 -12.16
N LEU A 67 -1.48 8.84 -11.05
CA LEU A 67 -1.89 9.60 -9.87
C LEU A 67 -0.76 10.54 -9.40
N PRO A 68 -0.19 11.40 -10.27
CA PRO A 68 0.93 12.28 -9.92
C PRO A 68 0.59 13.32 -8.84
N GLN A 69 -0.70 13.49 -8.52
CA GLN A 69 -1.21 14.41 -7.50
C GLN A 69 -1.67 13.68 -6.23
N ALA A 70 -1.33 12.40 -6.06
CA ALA A 70 -1.64 11.67 -4.83
C ALA A 70 -1.02 12.40 -3.62
N ALA A 71 -1.83 12.63 -2.59
CA ALA A 71 -1.37 13.35 -1.40
C ALA A 71 -0.46 12.49 -0.52
N ALA A 72 -0.68 11.17 -0.51
CA ALA A 72 0.11 10.19 0.20
C ALA A 72 -0.03 8.80 -0.43
N ILE A 73 0.94 7.93 -0.15
CA ILE A 73 0.93 6.50 -0.47
C ILE A 73 1.02 5.73 0.84
N VAL A 74 0.11 4.78 1.04
CA VAL A 74 0.23 3.77 2.11
C VAL A 74 0.56 2.44 1.46
N TYR A 75 1.77 1.94 1.71
CA TYR A 75 2.29 0.71 1.12
C TYR A 75 2.35 -0.40 2.18
N ALA A 76 1.42 -1.34 2.12
CA ALA A 76 1.35 -2.47 3.03
C ALA A 76 2.24 -3.63 2.56
N THR A 77 3.26 -4.00 3.34
CA THR A 77 4.22 -5.06 2.97
C THR A 77 5.01 -5.54 4.19
N ASP A 78 5.57 -6.76 4.13
CA ASP A 78 6.55 -7.27 5.09
C ASP A 78 7.97 -6.70 4.87
N LEU A 79 8.14 -5.82 3.87
CA LEU A 79 9.40 -5.24 3.42
C LEU A 79 10.37 -6.25 2.80
N ALA A 80 9.88 -7.38 2.28
CA ALA A 80 10.66 -8.34 1.53
C ALA A 80 10.40 -8.20 0.01
N ALA A 81 11.31 -7.53 -0.69
CA ALA A 81 11.28 -7.40 -2.15
C ALA A 81 12.62 -7.74 -2.80
N ALA A 82 12.57 -8.02 -4.10
CA ALA A 82 13.75 -8.30 -4.93
C ALA A 82 14.40 -7.03 -5.52
N ASP A 83 13.80 -5.86 -5.30
CA ASP A 83 14.25 -4.56 -5.77
C ASP A 83 14.34 -3.54 -4.64
N GLU A 84 14.99 -2.42 -4.95
CA GLU A 84 15.03 -1.24 -4.11
C GLU A 84 14.32 -0.11 -4.87
N PRO A 85 13.14 0.33 -4.42
CA PRO A 85 12.39 1.35 -5.14
C PRO A 85 13.03 2.73 -5.01
N VAL A 86 12.82 3.56 -6.02
CA VAL A 86 13.18 4.99 -6.02
C VAL A 86 12.05 5.80 -5.39
N ASP A 87 12.41 6.78 -4.56
CA ASP A 87 11.44 7.70 -3.95
C ASP A 87 10.59 8.39 -5.03
N PRO A 88 9.24 8.23 -5.00
CA PRO A 88 8.35 8.84 -5.98
C PRO A 88 8.17 10.35 -5.78
N GLY A 89 8.73 10.95 -4.72
CA GLY A 89 8.51 12.34 -4.33
C GLY A 89 7.12 12.59 -3.72
N ILE A 90 6.39 11.51 -3.42
CA ILE A 90 5.07 11.52 -2.78
C ILE A 90 5.24 10.98 -1.35
N PRO A 91 4.68 11.65 -0.32
CA PRO A 91 4.72 11.16 1.06
C PRO A 91 4.31 9.69 1.13
N THR A 92 5.22 8.83 1.58
CA THR A 92 5.02 7.38 1.58
C THR A 92 5.10 6.84 2.99
N ILE A 93 4.07 6.12 3.41
CA ILE A 93 4.00 5.38 4.66
C ILE A 93 4.13 3.89 4.34
N TRP A 94 5.14 3.24 4.89
CA TRP A 94 5.38 1.82 4.81
C TRP A 94 4.73 1.13 6.00
N LEU A 95 3.60 0.48 5.77
CA LEU A 95 2.86 -0.24 6.80
C LEU A 95 3.33 -1.70 6.85
N THR A 96 3.96 -2.12 7.95
CA THR A 96 4.63 -3.42 8.03
C THR A 96 4.50 -4.09 9.40
N PRO A 97 4.32 -5.41 9.53
CA PRO A 97 4.42 -6.14 10.79
C PRO A 97 5.89 -6.44 11.13
N THR A 98 6.81 -6.23 10.20
CA THR A 98 8.22 -6.56 10.36
C THR A 98 8.94 -5.48 11.15
N ARG A 99 9.32 -5.78 12.39
CA ARG A 99 10.07 -4.85 13.25
C ARG A 99 11.53 -4.70 12.81
N GLY A 100 12.07 -3.50 13.04
CA GLY A 100 13.52 -3.23 12.91
C GLY A 100 14.05 -3.18 11.48
N ARG A 101 13.17 -3.07 10.48
CA ARG A 101 13.57 -2.80 9.09
C ARG A 101 13.39 -1.32 8.76
N SER A 102 14.21 -0.86 7.82
CA SER A 102 14.18 0.51 7.27
C SER A 102 14.06 0.45 5.76
N THR A 103 13.49 1.50 5.19
CA THR A 103 13.39 1.74 3.75
C THR A 103 14.26 2.93 3.36
N GLY A 104 14.61 3.05 2.07
CA GLY A 104 15.41 4.17 1.56
C GLY A 104 14.70 5.53 1.60
N PHE A 105 13.37 5.53 1.75
CA PHE A 105 12.53 6.73 1.85
C PHE A 105 11.20 6.41 2.56
N GLY A 106 10.47 7.47 2.91
CA GLY A 106 9.17 7.37 3.59
C GLY A 106 9.29 7.08 5.09
N GLU A 107 8.15 6.98 5.74
CA GLU A 107 8.03 6.64 7.15
C GLU A 107 7.62 5.18 7.32
N VAL A 108 8.27 4.45 8.23
CA VAL A 108 7.91 3.06 8.53
C VAL A 108 7.00 3.03 9.76
N VAL A 109 5.77 2.55 9.58
CA VAL A 109 4.81 2.30 10.65
C VAL A 109 4.71 0.81 10.88
N THR A 110 5.06 0.37 12.08
CA THR A 110 4.99 -1.05 12.45
C THR A 110 3.59 -1.39 12.97
N LEU A 111 2.98 -2.44 12.42
CA LEU A 111 1.76 -3.03 12.92
C LEU A 111 2.04 -4.10 13.99
N ASP A 112 1.39 -3.96 15.14
CA ASP A 112 1.36 -5.00 16.16
C ASP A 112 0.21 -5.96 15.88
N LEU A 113 0.52 -7.03 15.15
CA LEU A 113 -0.39 -8.14 14.92
C LEU A 113 -0.46 -9.01 16.18
N ALA A 114 -1.47 -8.79 17.02
CA ALA A 114 -1.75 -9.59 18.22
C ALA A 114 -2.22 -11.02 17.91
#